data_AF-A0A3L7ZEK6-F1
#
_entry.id   AF-A0A3L7ZEK6-F1
#
_cell.length_a   1.000
_cell.length_b   1.000
_cell.length_c   1.000
_cell.angle_alpha   90.00
_cell.angle_beta   90.00
_cell.angle_gamma   90.00
#
_symmetry.space_group_name_H-M   'P 1'
#
loop_
_entity.id
_entity.type
_entity.pdbx_description
1 polymer ?
#
loop_
_entity_poly.entity_id
_entity_poly.type
_entity_poly.pdbx_seq_one_letter_code
_entity_poly.pdbx_strand_id
1 'polypeptide(L)'
;MLKRDFIMVQIEELGKVIAQIIFNRNSNDGARKNPELIQSVYTSLKLDNDFLLNTPIDGIRTYLDGDDSCGLQRMELATKTLLEESFLLPEAQGKKLRARAKELLEYIQRNDTTFSLERVALLEEINNY
;
A
#
# COMPACT_ATOMS: atom_id res chain seq x y z
N MET A 1 -1.47 -18.79 19.85
CA MET A 1 -2.70 -18.48 19.07
C MET A 1 -2.96 -16.98 19.03
N LEU A 2 -3.08 -16.29 20.18
CA LEU A 2 -3.37 -14.84 20.29
C LEU A 2 -2.51 -13.88 19.45
N LYS A 3 -1.20 -14.10 19.29
CA LYS A 3 -0.30 -13.17 18.58
C LYS A 3 -0.64 -13.06 17.09
N ARG A 4 -0.92 -14.20 16.44
CA ARG A 4 -1.23 -14.24 15.00
C ARG A 4 -2.61 -13.64 14.72
N ASP A 5 -3.58 -13.90 15.58
CA ASP A 5 -4.93 -13.34 15.49
C ASP A 5 -4.89 -11.80 15.62
N PHE A 6 -4.09 -11.29 16.55
CA PHE A 6 -3.89 -9.85 16.73
C PHE A 6 -3.25 -9.18 15.49
N ILE A 7 -2.23 -9.81 14.90
CA ILE A 7 -1.58 -9.28 13.68
C ILE A 7 -2.55 -9.24 12.50
N MET A 8 -3.35 -10.29 12.34
CA MET A 8 -4.35 -10.35 11.27
C MET A 8 -5.40 -9.25 11.45
N VAL A 9 -5.89 -9.03 12.67
CA VAL A 9 -6.79 -7.91 12.98
C VAL A 9 -6.15 -6.56 12.65
N GLN A 10 -4.87 -6.34 12.98
CA GLN A 10 -4.19 -5.09 12.61
C GLN A 10 -4.11 -4.89 11.09
N ILE A 11 -3.82 -5.94 10.34
CA ILE A 11 -3.79 -5.89 8.87
C ILE A 11 -5.18 -5.57 8.31
N GLU A 12 -6.23 -6.20 8.85
CA GLU A 12 -7.61 -5.94 8.45
C GLU A 12 -8.06 -4.50 8.76
N GLU A 13 -7.72 -3.97 9.94
CA GLU A 13 -8.05 -2.59 10.30
C GLU A 13 -7.36 -1.58 9.36
N LEU A 14 -6.09 -1.80 9.01
CA LEU A 14 -5.42 -0.98 8.01
C LEU A 14 -6.06 -1.11 6.62
N GLY A 15 -6.50 -2.31 6.25
CA GLY A 15 -7.26 -2.53 5.01
C GLY A 15 -8.54 -1.70 4.96
N LYS A 16 -9.26 -1.55 6.07
CA LYS A 16 -10.46 -0.69 6.17
C LYS A 16 -10.11 0.79 6.00
N VAL A 17 -8.99 1.25 6.57
CA VAL A 17 -8.52 2.63 6.37
C VAL A 17 -8.23 2.90 4.89
N ILE A 18 -7.58 1.95 4.20
CA ILE A 18 -7.30 2.07 2.75
C ILE A 18 -8.61 2.08 1.94
N ALA A 19 -9.57 1.24 2.28
CA ALA A 19 -10.88 1.27 1.63
C ALA A 19 -11.58 2.64 1.78
N GLN A 20 -11.45 3.27 2.95
CA GLN A 20 -11.96 4.63 3.18
C GLN A 20 -11.23 5.69 2.34
N ILE A 21 -9.90 5.56 2.19
CA ILE A 21 -9.08 6.44 1.33
C ILE A 21 -9.59 6.39 -0.12
N ILE A 22 -9.78 5.18 -0.65
CA ILE A 22 -10.30 4.95 -2.02
C ILE A 22 -11.72 5.53 -2.15
N PHE A 23 -12.59 5.28 -1.17
CA PHE A 23 -13.95 5.82 -1.18
C PHE A 23 -13.97 7.36 -1.22
N ASN A 24 -13.14 8.02 -0.42
CA ASN A 24 -13.03 9.46 -0.39
C ASN A 24 -12.54 10.02 -1.74
N ARG A 25 -11.56 9.36 -2.38
CA ARG A 25 -11.09 9.71 -3.73
C ARG A 25 -12.25 9.66 -4.73
N ASN A 26 -12.97 8.54 -4.75
CA ASN A 26 -14.10 8.34 -5.67
C ASN A 26 -15.28 9.30 -5.40
N SER A 27 -15.34 9.87 -4.20
CA SER A 27 -16.35 10.88 -3.82
C SER A 27 -15.87 12.33 -4.02
N ASN A 28 -14.72 12.56 -4.67
CA ASN A 28 -14.08 13.87 -4.86
C ASN A 28 -13.74 14.63 -3.55
N ASP A 29 -13.63 13.93 -2.42
CA ASP A 29 -13.26 14.49 -1.10
C ASP A 29 -11.85 14.05 -0.66
N GLY A 30 -11.13 13.34 -1.55
CA GLY A 30 -9.83 12.75 -1.27
C GLY A 30 -8.78 13.77 -0.85
N ALA A 31 -8.67 14.89 -1.56
CA ALA A 31 -7.68 15.94 -1.27
C ALA A 31 -7.77 16.50 0.17
N ARG A 32 -8.97 16.48 0.75
CA ARG A 32 -9.22 16.99 2.11
C ARG A 32 -9.07 15.90 3.17
N LYS A 33 -9.61 14.70 2.92
CA LYS A 33 -9.71 13.64 3.95
C LYS A 33 -8.55 12.65 3.94
N ASN A 34 -7.92 12.41 2.80
CA ASN A 34 -6.94 11.34 2.66
C ASN A 34 -5.56 11.63 3.26
N PRO A 35 -5.05 12.88 3.35
CA PRO A 35 -3.72 13.11 3.91
C PRO A 35 -3.52 12.53 5.32
N GLU A 36 -4.49 12.73 6.23
CA GLU A 36 -4.41 12.19 7.59
C GLU A 36 -4.52 10.66 7.62
N LEU A 37 -5.39 10.08 6.79
CA LEU A 37 -5.58 8.63 6.71
C LEU A 37 -4.33 7.95 6.15
N ILE A 38 -3.73 8.49 5.08
CA ILE A 38 -2.47 8.01 4.52
C ILE A 38 -1.36 8.05 5.57
N GLN A 39 -1.22 9.18 6.27
CA GLN A 39 -0.22 9.31 7.33
C GLN A 39 -0.45 8.30 8.46
N SER A 40 -1.71 7.96 8.77
CA SER A 40 -2.03 6.96 9.80
C SER A 40 -1.60 5.55 9.41
N VAL A 41 -1.72 5.18 8.12
CA VAL A 41 -1.26 3.88 7.61
C VAL A 41 0.27 3.82 7.65
N TYR A 42 0.94 4.87 7.15
CA TYR A 42 2.40 4.99 7.20
C TYR A 42 2.96 4.92 8.61
N THR A 43 2.35 5.66 9.54
CA THR A 43 2.73 5.61 10.97
C THR A 43 2.55 4.21 11.56
N SER A 44 1.46 3.52 11.23
CA SER A 44 1.19 2.15 11.71
C SER A 44 2.18 1.13 11.16
N LEU A 45 2.58 1.29 9.90
CA LEU A 45 3.59 0.46 9.24
C LEU A 45 5.03 0.90 9.55
N LYS A 46 5.20 2.02 10.28
CA LYS A 46 6.49 2.63 10.63
C LYS A 46 7.37 2.89 9.41
N LEU A 47 6.79 3.43 8.35
CA LEU A 47 7.51 3.80 7.13
C LEU A 47 6.85 5.02 6.50
N ASP A 48 7.48 5.58 5.47
CA ASP A 48 6.95 6.66 4.64
C ASP A 48 7.19 6.38 3.15
N ASN A 49 6.75 7.30 2.29
CA ASN A 49 6.94 7.15 0.85
C ASN A 49 8.42 7.22 0.42
N ASP A 50 9.26 7.96 1.15
CA ASP A 50 10.69 8.09 0.83
C ASP A 50 11.41 6.75 1.04
N PHE A 51 11.11 6.08 2.16
CA PHE A 51 11.57 4.72 2.42
C PHE A 51 11.15 3.76 1.29
N LEU A 52 9.88 3.80 0.86
CA LEU A 52 9.38 2.91 -0.20
C LEU A 52 10.02 3.19 -1.56
N LEU A 53 10.33 4.45 -1.86
CA LEU A 53 10.97 4.86 -3.12
C LEU A 53 12.45 4.47 -3.18
N ASN A 54 13.18 4.60 -2.07
CA ASN A 54 14.64 4.51 -2.06
C ASN A 54 15.19 3.16 -1.58
N THR A 55 14.37 2.32 -0.94
CA THR A 55 14.80 1.03 -0.41
C THR A 55 14.65 -0.08 -1.45
N PRO A 56 15.63 -0.99 -1.63
CA PRO A 56 15.45 -2.17 -2.49
C PRO A 56 14.21 -3.00 -2.08
N ILE A 57 13.53 -3.61 -3.06
CA ILE A 57 12.26 -4.34 -2.83
C ILE A 57 12.41 -5.44 -1.76
N ASP A 58 13.48 -6.23 -1.82
CA ASP A 58 13.75 -7.27 -0.82
C ASP A 58 14.04 -6.69 0.57
N GLY A 59 14.61 -5.48 0.63
CA GLY A 59 14.82 -4.73 1.87
C GLY A 59 13.49 -4.29 2.49
N ILE A 60 12.56 -3.79 1.66
CA ILE A 60 11.19 -3.45 2.09
C ILE A 60 10.48 -4.70 2.61
N ARG A 61 10.55 -5.82 1.85
CA ARG A 61 9.94 -7.10 2.23
C ARG A 61 10.45 -7.58 3.59
N THR A 62 11.76 -7.54 3.80
CA THR A 62 12.42 -7.96 5.05
C THR A 62 12.02 -7.06 6.21
N TYR A 63 12.01 -5.74 6.00
CA TYR A 63 11.58 -4.76 7.00
C TYR A 63 10.14 -5.01 7.47
N LEU A 64 9.23 -5.27 6.52
CA LEU A 64 7.82 -5.47 6.80
C LEU A 64 7.47 -6.87 7.32
N ASP A 65 8.34 -7.87 7.13
CA ASP A 65 8.08 -9.23 7.58
C ASP A 65 8.07 -9.35 9.10
N GLY A 66 8.96 -8.60 9.77
CA GLY A 66 9.18 -8.72 11.21
C GLY A 66 9.40 -10.18 11.63
N ASP A 67 8.83 -10.58 12.77
CA ASP A 67 8.93 -11.94 13.31
C ASP A 67 7.68 -12.81 13.02
N ASP A 68 6.77 -12.35 12.16
CA ASP A 68 5.45 -12.97 11.98
C ASP A 68 5.11 -13.43 10.56
N SER A 69 6.04 -13.24 9.63
CA SER A 69 5.91 -13.67 8.24
C SER A 69 4.75 -13.02 7.48
N CYS A 70 4.22 -11.89 7.95
CA CYS A 70 3.11 -11.17 7.32
C CYS A 70 3.55 -9.97 6.46
N GLY A 71 4.82 -9.89 6.08
CA GLY A 71 5.28 -8.69 5.39
C GLY A 71 4.82 -8.55 3.94
N LEU A 72 4.38 -9.62 3.24
CA LEU A 72 3.74 -9.46 1.93
C LEU A 72 2.41 -8.72 2.07
N GLN A 73 1.62 -9.06 3.09
CA GLN A 73 0.35 -8.41 3.38
C GLN A 73 0.58 -6.94 3.77
N ARG A 74 1.58 -6.66 4.63
CA ARG A 74 1.94 -5.27 4.96
C ARG A 74 2.48 -4.49 3.78
N MET A 75 3.24 -5.14 2.90
CA MET A 75 3.77 -4.54 1.68
C MET A 75 2.65 -4.21 0.71
N GLU A 76 1.60 -5.04 0.63
CA GLU A 76 0.41 -4.74 -0.16
C GLU A 76 -0.34 -3.53 0.41
N LEU A 77 -0.52 -3.43 1.73
CA LEU A 77 -1.09 -2.23 2.36
C LEU A 77 -0.26 -0.98 2.02
N ALA A 78 1.06 -1.02 2.21
CA ALA A 78 1.96 0.08 1.89
C ALA A 78 1.89 0.48 0.41
N THR A 79 1.81 -0.51 -0.49
CA THR A 79 1.72 -0.32 -1.95
C THR A 79 0.43 0.39 -2.34
N LYS A 80 -0.71 -0.05 -1.79
CA LYS A 80 -2.01 0.59 -2.04
C LYS A 80 -2.04 2.01 -1.47
N THR A 81 -1.47 2.24 -0.28
CA THR A 81 -1.33 3.58 0.28
C THR A 81 -0.47 4.50 -0.60
N LEU A 82 0.68 4.01 -1.10
CA LEU A 82 1.55 4.75 -2.01
C LEU A 82 0.84 5.10 -3.32
N LEU A 83 0.05 4.18 -3.86
CA LEU A 83 -0.78 4.42 -5.03
C LEU A 83 -1.83 5.51 -4.75
N GLU A 84 -2.53 5.45 -3.62
CA GLU A 84 -3.54 6.47 -3.28
C GLU A 84 -2.92 7.85 -3.02
N GLU A 85 -1.76 7.92 -2.37
CA GLU A 85 -1.01 9.16 -2.17
C GLU A 85 -0.63 9.79 -3.51
N SER A 86 -0.31 8.97 -4.53
CA SER A 86 0.07 9.47 -5.84
C SER A 86 -0.98 10.38 -6.50
N PHE A 87 -2.27 10.17 -6.20
CA PHE A 87 -3.37 10.97 -6.74
C PHE A 87 -3.54 12.31 -6.03
N LEU A 88 -2.88 12.52 -4.89
CA LEU A 88 -2.90 13.78 -4.16
C LEU A 88 -1.75 14.71 -4.53
N LEU A 89 -0.72 14.18 -5.19
CA LEU A 89 0.50 14.90 -5.53
C LEU A 89 0.46 15.46 -6.96
N PRO A 90 1.26 16.49 -7.28
CA PRO A 90 1.41 16.94 -8.65
C PRO A 90 1.93 15.81 -9.55
N GLU A 91 1.59 15.86 -10.83
CA GLU A 91 1.76 14.72 -11.76
C GLU A 91 3.20 14.19 -11.83
N ALA A 92 4.21 15.06 -11.77
CA ALA A 92 5.62 14.63 -11.80
C ALA A 92 6.00 13.77 -10.58
N GLN A 93 5.48 14.08 -9.39
CA GLN A 93 5.67 13.30 -8.17
C GLN A 93 4.75 12.08 -8.17
N GLY A 94 3.46 12.27 -8.49
CA GLY A 94 2.47 11.20 -8.55
C GLY A 94 2.92 10.06 -9.47
N LYS A 95 3.45 10.37 -10.65
CA LYS A 95 3.98 9.37 -11.59
C LYS A 95 5.09 8.51 -11.01
N LYS A 96 5.99 9.08 -10.19
CA LYS A 96 7.06 8.32 -9.52
C LYS A 96 6.47 7.34 -8.51
N LEU A 97 5.50 7.78 -7.71
CA LEU A 97 4.82 6.93 -6.73
C LEU A 97 4.04 5.81 -7.43
N ARG A 98 3.32 6.09 -8.53
CA ARG A 98 2.61 5.07 -9.31
C ARG A 98 3.55 4.03 -9.92
N ALA A 99 4.66 4.48 -10.52
CA ALA A 99 5.67 3.57 -11.06
C ALA A 99 6.22 2.65 -9.97
N ARG A 100 6.51 3.21 -8.79
CA ARG A 100 6.99 2.42 -7.67
C ARG A 100 5.93 1.46 -7.12
N ALA A 101 4.68 1.92 -6.99
CA ALA A 101 3.58 1.07 -6.55
C ALA A 101 3.38 -0.11 -7.51
N LYS A 102 3.52 0.10 -8.82
CA LYS A 102 3.49 -0.98 -9.82
C LYS A 102 4.58 -2.02 -9.59
N GLU A 103 5.84 -1.60 -9.42
CA GLU A 103 6.95 -2.53 -9.16
C GLU A 103 6.69 -3.39 -7.90
N LEU A 104 6.22 -2.76 -6.82
CA LEU A 104 5.91 -3.45 -5.57
C LEU A 104 4.73 -4.42 -5.76
N LEU A 105 3.70 -4.02 -6.50
CA LEU A 105 2.51 -4.83 -6.77
C LEU A 105 2.84 -6.04 -7.65
N GLU A 106 3.68 -5.87 -8.68
CA GLU A 106 4.19 -6.97 -9.50
C GLU A 106 5.04 -7.95 -8.67
N TYR A 107 5.88 -7.44 -7.77
CA TYR A 107 6.63 -8.29 -6.85
C TYR A 107 5.69 -9.10 -5.95
N ILE A 108 4.69 -8.46 -5.34
CA ILE A 108 3.69 -9.15 -4.50
C ILE A 108 2.97 -10.24 -5.32
N GLN A 109 2.51 -9.91 -6.53
CA GLN A 109 1.79 -10.85 -7.40
C GLN A 109 2.63 -12.08 -7.77
N ARG A 110 3.96 -11.94 -7.90
CA ARG A 110 4.88 -13.06 -8.21
C ARG A 110 5.20 -13.91 -6.99
N ASN A 111 5.17 -13.34 -5.78
CA ASN A 111 5.64 -13.98 -4.56
C ASN A 111 4.51 -14.43 -3.62
N ASP A 112 3.28 -13.98 -3.86
CA ASP A 112 2.10 -14.47 -3.18
C ASP A 112 1.45 -15.60 -3.99
N THR A 113 1.18 -16.73 -3.32
CA THR A 113 0.53 -17.89 -3.92
C THR A 113 -0.98 -17.73 -4.08
N THR A 114 -1.58 -16.68 -3.48
CA THR A 114 -3.01 -16.40 -3.60
C THR A 114 -3.30 -15.47 -4.76
N PHE A 115 -4.12 -15.93 -5.70
CA PHE A 115 -4.61 -15.10 -6.80
C PHE A 115 -5.53 -13.99 -6.28
N SER A 116 -5.33 -12.77 -6.78
CA SER A 116 -6.14 -11.60 -6.42
C SER A 116 -6.57 -10.83 -7.67
N LEU A 117 -7.89 -10.78 -7.90
CA LEU A 117 -8.48 -9.94 -8.96
C LEU A 117 -8.24 -8.46 -8.71
N GLU A 118 -8.20 -8.05 -7.44
CA GLU A 118 -7.94 -6.67 -7.06
C GLU A 118 -6.53 -6.24 -7.52
N ARG A 119 -5.50 -7.09 -7.34
CA ARG A 119 -4.14 -6.78 -7.80
C ARG A 119 -4.07 -6.66 -9.32
N VAL A 120 -4.77 -7.52 -10.05
CA VAL A 120 -4.85 -7.44 -11.52
C VAL A 120 -5.49 -6.12 -11.94
N ALA A 121 -6.64 -5.77 -11.36
CA ALA A 121 -7.35 -4.53 -11.66
C ALA A 121 -6.50 -3.28 -11.35
N LEU A 122 -5.78 -3.28 -10.22
CA LEU A 122 -4.88 -2.18 -9.85
C LEU A 122 -3.68 -2.05 -10.81
N LEU A 123 -3.09 -3.16 -11.25
CA LEU A 123 -2.03 -3.14 -12.26
C LEU A 123 -2.53 -2.58 -13.59
N GLU A 124 -3.74 -2.97 -14.02
CA GLU A 124 -4.39 -2.41 -15.20
C GLU A 124 -4.68 -0.92 -15.04
N GLU A 125 -5.24 -0.50 -13.91
CA GLU A 125 -5.47 0.91 -13.58
C GLU A 125 -4.18 1.73 -13.70
N ILE A 126 -3.07 1.27 -13.09
CA ILE A 126 -1.79 1.98 -13.16
C ILE A 126 -1.27 2.08 -14.60
N ASN A 127 -1.46 1.04 -15.42
CA ASN A 127 -1.00 1.04 -16.82
C ASN A 127 -1.78 2.01 -17.72
N ASN A 128 -2.97 2.44 -17.29
CA ASN A 128 -3.82 3.37 -18.03
C ASN A 128 -3.55 4.85 -17.72
N TYR A 129 -2.64 5.13 -16.77
CA TYR A 129 -2.13 6.47 -16.43
C TYR A 129 -0.73 6.69 -17.03
#